data_AF-A0A9E3WIZ0-F1
#
_entry.id   AF-A0A9E3WIZ0-F1
#
_cell.length_a   1.000
_cell.length_b   1.000
_cell.length_c   1.000
_cell.angle_alpha   90.00
_cell.angle_beta   90.00
_cell.angle_gamma   90.00
#
_symmetry.space_group_name_H-M   'P 1'
#
loop_
_entity.id
_entity.type
_entity.pdbx_description
1 polymer ?
#
loop_
_entity_poly.entity_id
_entity_poly.type
_entity_poly.pdbx_seq_one_letter_code
_entity_poly.pdbx_strand_id
1 'polypeptide(L)'
;MTIAKTMVLATLALATLAFTAISAHADTCNHIDALAVRMQAQSRELISEFGQHYRYKTGYAHLRSDALQLYRVAVHIHSVAHVQGSVHHLRSDLNQADQLFHHMESVLRQNDQSFVGHKHGAAYHVFELMQELEATLHHLQTDITALDNAAHHTGRHDGGGHYTPGHGHSNSAAAPNNTAYGYRWGNSGVSFSGRGWTFRIGN
;
A
#
# COMPACT_ATOMS: atom_id res chain seq x y z
N MET A 1 -24.22 41.07 27.05
CA MET A 1 -24.79 40.10 26.08
C MET A 1 -23.81 39.77 24.94
N THR A 2 -22.53 39.51 25.24
CA THR A 2 -21.48 39.27 24.21
C THR A 2 -20.88 37.87 24.26
N ILE A 3 -21.00 37.17 25.39
CA ILE A 3 -20.41 35.83 25.62
C ILE A 3 -21.17 34.72 24.86
N ALA A 4 -22.48 34.89 24.65
CA ALA A 4 -23.30 33.90 23.92
C ALA A 4 -23.02 33.88 22.41
N LYS A 5 -22.59 35.00 21.82
CA LYS A 5 -22.30 35.09 20.37
C LYS A 5 -20.94 34.47 20.00
N THR A 6 -19.94 34.56 20.88
CA THR A 6 -18.62 33.96 20.64
C THR A 6 -18.62 32.44 20.78
N MET A 7 -19.43 31.86 21.67
CA MET A 7 -19.55 30.41 21.80
C MET A 7 -20.24 29.72 20.62
N VAL A 8 -21.23 30.37 20.00
CA VAL A 8 -21.90 29.83 18.80
C VAL A 8 -20.97 29.84 17.58
N LEU A 9 -20.09 30.84 17.45
CA LEU A 9 -19.11 30.89 16.36
C LEU A 9 -18.00 29.85 16.53
N ALA A 10 -17.53 29.63 17.77
CA ALA A 10 -16.51 28.63 18.05
C ALA A 10 -17.01 27.19 17.80
N THR A 11 -18.26 26.87 18.13
CA THR A 11 -18.86 25.55 17.88
C THR A 11 -19.13 25.29 16.40
N LEU A 12 -19.54 26.31 15.63
CA LEU A 12 -19.74 26.18 14.19
C LEU A 12 -18.42 25.94 13.43
N ALA A 13 -17.34 26.61 13.84
CA ALA A 13 -16.02 26.43 13.26
C ALA A 13 -15.44 25.03 13.51
N LEU A 14 -15.62 24.47 14.72
CA LEU A 14 -15.22 23.09 15.03
C LEU A 14 -16.01 22.06 14.21
N ALA A 15 -17.33 22.27 14.03
CA ALA A 15 -18.16 21.36 13.25
C ALA A 15 -17.77 21.36 11.76
N THR A 16 -17.41 22.51 11.18
CA THR A 16 -16.93 22.59 9.79
C THR A 16 -15.57 21.93 9.60
N LEU A 17 -14.64 22.08 10.55
CA LEU A 17 -13.30 21.49 10.45
C LEU A 17 -13.35 19.95 10.56
N ALA A 18 -14.21 19.42 11.42
CA ALA A 18 -14.43 17.97 11.53
C ALA A 18 -15.03 17.39 10.24
N PHE A 19 -16.00 18.09 9.62
CA PHE A 19 -16.62 17.63 8.38
C PHE A 19 -15.63 17.57 7.20
N THR A 20 -14.75 18.57 7.07
CA THR A 20 -13.73 18.59 6.01
C THR A 20 -12.65 17.52 6.17
N ALA A 21 -12.31 17.15 7.42
CA ALA A 21 -11.33 16.10 7.68
C ALA A 21 -11.89 14.71 7.34
N ILE A 22 -13.17 14.47 7.64
CA ILE A 22 -13.85 13.20 7.32
C ILE A 22 -14.01 13.03 5.80
N SER A 23 -14.34 14.10 5.07
CA SER A 23 -14.44 14.03 3.60
C SER A 23 -13.10 13.74 2.94
N ALA A 24 -12.01 14.41 3.36
CA ALA A 24 -10.68 14.15 2.83
C ALA A 24 -10.19 12.71 3.12
N HIS A 25 -10.56 12.17 4.29
CA HIS A 25 -10.27 10.77 4.63
C HIS A 25 -11.02 9.79 3.72
N ALA A 26 -12.33 9.99 3.54
CA ALA A 26 -13.14 9.14 2.67
C ALA A 26 -12.67 9.21 1.21
N ASP A 27 -12.30 10.40 0.71
CA ASP A 27 -11.76 10.59 -0.63
C ASP A 27 -10.45 9.82 -0.83
N THR A 28 -9.57 9.84 0.17
CA THR A 28 -8.29 9.11 0.12
C THR A 28 -8.52 7.59 0.15
N CYS A 29 -9.43 7.10 1.00
CA CYS A 29 -9.80 5.68 1.02
C CYS A 29 -10.43 5.22 -0.31
N ASN A 30 -11.28 6.04 -0.94
CA ASN A 30 -11.84 5.75 -2.26
C ASN A 30 -10.76 5.70 -3.36
N HIS A 31 -9.73 6.54 -3.27
CA HIS A 31 -8.63 6.52 -4.23
C HIS A 31 -7.76 5.26 -4.05
N ILE A 32 -7.44 4.89 -2.80
CA ILE A 32 -6.75 3.63 -2.48
C ILE A 32 -7.55 2.43 -2.99
N ASP A 33 -8.87 2.45 -2.81
CA ASP A 33 -9.79 1.42 -3.31
C ASP A 33 -9.68 1.24 -4.83
N ALA A 34 -9.74 2.34 -5.58
CA ALA A 34 -9.61 2.35 -7.03
C ALA A 34 -8.22 1.86 -7.50
N LEU A 35 -7.15 2.30 -6.84
CA LEU A 35 -5.78 1.85 -7.13
C LEU A 35 -5.61 0.36 -6.84
N ALA A 36 -6.22 -0.17 -5.78
CA ALA A 36 -6.20 -1.59 -5.47
C ALA A 36 -6.90 -2.42 -6.56
N VAL A 37 -8.03 -1.95 -7.10
CA VAL A 37 -8.70 -2.59 -8.24
C VAL A 37 -7.82 -2.56 -9.49
N ARG A 38 -7.12 -1.46 -9.76
CA ARG A 38 -6.15 -1.38 -10.87
C ARG A 38 -5.01 -2.39 -10.68
N MET A 39 -4.44 -2.48 -9.48
CA MET A 39 -3.39 -3.45 -9.17
C MET A 39 -3.87 -4.91 -9.34
N GLN A 40 -5.13 -5.21 -9.01
CA GLN A 40 -5.73 -6.52 -9.28
C GLN A 40 -5.76 -6.83 -10.79
N ALA A 41 -6.18 -5.86 -11.61
CA ALA A 41 -6.23 -6.01 -13.07
C ALA A 41 -4.84 -6.25 -13.65
N GLN A 42 -3.86 -5.41 -13.29
CA GLN A 42 -2.47 -5.53 -13.73
C GLN A 42 -1.85 -6.88 -13.31
N SER A 43 -2.12 -7.33 -12.08
CA SER A 43 -1.64 -8.63 -11.60
C SER A 43 -2.21 -9.80 -12.42
N ARG A 44 -3.49 -9.73 -12.81
CA ARG A 44 -4.12 -10.75 -13.68
C ARG A 44 -3.52 -10.73 -15.08
N GLU A 45 -3.24 -9.54 -15.59
CA GLU A 45 -2.61 -9.40 -16.91
C GLU A 45 -1.19 -9.98 -16.90
N LEU A 46 -0.38 -9.66 -15.88
CA LEU A 46 0.94 -10.29 -15.68
C LEU A 46 0.85 -11.83 -15.61
N ILE A 47 -0.13 -12.39 -14.89
CA ILE A 47 -0.34 -13.85 -14.85
C ILE A 47 -0.57 -14.42 -16.26
N SER A 48 -1.36 -13.72 -17.08
CA SER A 48 -1.60 -14.10 -18.48
C SER A 48 -0.32 -14.03 -19.29
N GLU A 49 0.39 -12.90 -19.26
CA GLU A 49 1.61 -12.67 -20.03
C GLU A 49 2.73 -13.63 -19.65
N PHE A 50 2.92 -13.90 -18.36
CA PHE A 50 3.89 -14.89 -17.90
C PHE A 50 3.53 -16.29 -18.39
N GLY A 51 2.24 -16.64 -18.41
CA GLY A 51 1.75 -17.90 -18.95
C GLY A 51 1.99 -18.06 -20.45
N GLN A 52 1.94 -16.97 -21.21
CA GLN A 52 2.13 -16.98 -22.66
C GLN A 52 3.62 -16.95 -23.05
N HIS A 53 4.42 -16.13 -22.39
CA HIS A 53 5.78 -15.80 -22.85
C HIS A 53 6.90 -16.40 -22.00
N TYR A 54 6.62 -16.72 -20.74
CA TYR A 54 7.64 -17.15 -19.79
C TYR A 54 7.51 -18.61 -19.38
N ARG A 55 6.45 -19.34 -19.79
CA ARG A 55 6.14 -20.72 -19.38
C ARG A 55 7.31 -21.71 -19.40
N TYR A 56 8.23 -21.57 -20.36
CA TYR A 56 9.37 -22.48 -20.53
C TYR A 56 10.69 -21.94 -19.94
N LYS A 57 10.67 -20.78 -19.30
CA LYS A 57 11.84 -20.19 -18.62
C LYS A 57 11.91 -20.69 -17.18
N THR A 58 13.12 -20.82 -16.67
CA THR A 58 13.42 -21.34 -15.32
C THR A 58 12.80 -20.50 -14.19
N GLY A 59 12.53 -19.22 -14.42
CA GLY A 59 11.87 -18.32 -13.46
C GLY A 59 10.34 -18.32 -13.48
N TYR A 60 9.68 -19.06 -14.39
CA TYR A 60 8.23 -18.98 -14.58
C TYR A 60 7.41 -19.22 -13.30
N ALA A 61 7.78 -20.25 -12.54
CA ALA A 61 7.05 -20.62 -11.34
C ALA A 61 7.05 -19.49 -10.30
N HIS A 62 8.18 -18.78 -10.16
CA HIS A 62 8.31 -17.63 -9.30
C HIS A 62 7.45 -16.47 -9.81
N LEU A 63 7.62 -16.06 -11.07
CA LEU A 63 6.83 -14.97 -11.68
C LEU A 63 5.32 -15.16 -11.51
N ARG A 64 4.84 -16.37 -11.81
CA ARG A 64 3.41 -16.69 -11.67
C ARG A 64 2.96 -16.72 -10.21
N SER A 65 3.78 -17.28 -9.32
CA SER A 65 3.47 -17.32 -7.88
C SER A 65 3.38 -15.92 -7.30
N ASP A 66 4.34 -15.06 -7.61
CA ASP A 66 4.41 -13.70 -7.10
C ASP A 66 3.27 -12.85 -7.64
N ALA A 67 2.95 -12.93 -8.93
CA ALA A 67 1.81 -12.21 -9.51
C ALA A 67 0.46 -12.67 -8.93
N LEU A 68 0.31 -13.97 -8.64
CA LEU A 68 -0.86 -14.48 -7.93
C LEU A 68 -0.94 -13.98 -6.49
N GLN A 69 0.19 -13.89 -5.80
CA GLN A 69 0.24 -13.39 -4.44
C GLN A 69 -0.04 -11.88 -4.41
N LEU A 70 0.50 -11.14 -5.37
CA LEU A 70 0.25 -9.70 -5.54
C LEU A 70 -1.24 -9.43 -5.80
N TYR A 71 -1.87 -10.22 -6.66
CA TYR A 71 -3.33 -10.16 -6.86
C TYR A 71 -4.10 -10.34 -5.54
N ARG A 72 -3.71 -11.31 -4.70
CA ARG A 72 -4.37 -11.55 -3.41
C ARG A 72 -4.18 -10.40 -2.44
N VAL A 73 -2.98 -9.82 -2.39
CA VAL A 73 -2.68 -8.63 -1.59
C VAL A 73 -3.53 -7.45 -2.07
N ALA A 74 -3.65 -7.25 -3.38
CA ALA A 74 -4.48 -6.20 -3.98
C ALA A 74 -5.97 -6.36 -3.62
N VAL A 75 -6.49 -7.59 -3.60
CA VAL A 75 -7.86 -7.88 -3.13
C VAL A 75 -8.02 -7.52 -1.65
N HIS A 76 -7.01 -7.80 -0.83
CA HIS A 76 -7.07 -7.47 0.59
C HIS A 76 -7.02 -5.95 0.83
N ILE A 77 -6.14 -5.23 0.14
CA ILE A 77 -6.08 -3.75 0.19
C ILE A 77 -7.42 -3.14 -0.22
N HIS A 78 -8.01 -3.61 -1.33
CA HIS A 78 -9.34 -3.21 -1.78
C HIS A 78 -10.38 -3.43 -0.67
N SER A 79 -10.44 -4.64 -0.09
CA SER A 79 -11.39 -4.93 0.99
C SER A 79 -11.20 -4.04 2.21
N VAL A 80 -9.96 -3.76 2.61
CA VAL A 80 -9.66 -2.92 3.78
C VAL A 80 -10.00 -1.46 3.48
N ALA A 81 -9.64 -0.94 2.30
CA ALA A 81 -9.91 0.44 1.90
C ALA A 81 -11.42 0.70 1.74
N HIS A 82 -12.15 -0.24 1.13
CA HIS A 82 -13.59 -0.15 0.91
C HIS A 82 -14.39 0.04 2.19
N VAL A 83 -14.00 -0.66 3.27
CA VAL A 83 -14.63 -0.54 4.59
C VAL A 83 -13.98 0.51 5.49
N GLN A 84 -13.04 1.30 4.97
CA GLN A 84 -12.25 2.29 5.72
C GLN A 84 -11.56 1.67 6.94
N GLY A 85 -10.95 0.51 6.73
CA GLY A 85 -10.27 -0.28 7.76
C GLY A 85 -8.93 0.29 8.21
N SER A 86 -8.16 -0.54 8.91
CA SER A 86 -6.92 -0.09 9.56
C SER A 86 -5.81 0.31 8.58
N VAL A 87 -5.29 1.53 8.73
CA VAL A 87 -4.11 2.04 8.02
C VAL A 87 -2.88 1.15 8.24
N HIS A 88 -2.76 0.52 9.42
CA HIS A 88 -1.67 -0.42 9.69
C HIS A 88 -1.74 -1.67 8.79
N HIS A 89 -2.94 -2.20 8.54
CA HIS A 89 -3.11 -3.33 7.62
C HIS A 89 -2.76 -2.92 6.19
N LEU A 90 -3.27 -1.76 5.72
CA LEU A 90 -2.95 -1.23 4.40
C LEU A 90 -1.43 -1.08 4.19
N ARG A 91 -0.71 -0.55 5.19
CA ARG A 91 0.75 -0.41 5.15
C ARG A 91 1.48 -1.76 5.12
N SER A 92 1.03 -2.72 5.92
CA SER A 92 1.60 -4.07 5.94
C SER A 92 1.44 -4.75 4.58
N ASP A 93 0.24 -4.68 4.01
CA ASP A 93 -0.08 -5.26 2.70
C ASP A 93 0.75 -4.61 1.59
N LEU A 94 0.89 -3.29 1.63
CA LEU A 94 1.67 -2.55 0.64
C LEU A 94 3.15 -2.91 0.67
N ASN A 95 3.74 -3.07 1.87
CA ASN A 95 5.11 -3.54 1.99
C ASN A 95 5.27 -4.95 1.39
N GLN A 96 4.28 -5.81 1.54
CA GLN A 96 4.28 -7.13 0.92
C GLN A 96 4.17 -7.03 -0.60
N ALA A 97 3.31 -6.16 -1.11
CA ALA A 97 3.14 -5.92 -2.55
C ALA A 97 4.44 -5.43 -3.21
N ASP A 98 5.12 -4.47 -2.57
CA ASP A 98 6.41 -3.91 -3.00
C ASP A 98 7.52 -4.99 -3.07
N GLN A 99 7.61 -5.83 -2.05
CA GLN A 99 8.55 -6.96 -2.04
C GLN A 99 8.30 -7.96 -3.17
N LEU A 100 7.03 -8.28 -3.44
CA LEU A 100 6.66 -9.18 -4.54
C LEU A 100 7.00 -8.55 -5.90
N PHE A 101 6.74 -7.26 -6.05
CA PHE A 101 7.08 -6.51 -7.26
C PHE A 101 8.59 -6.57 -7.55
N HIS A 102 9.42 -6.23 -6.56
CA HIS A 102 10.88 -6.28 -6.73
C HIS A 102 11.42 -7.69 -6.93
N HIS A 103 10.78 -8.71 -6.34
CA HIS A 103 11.16 -10.09 -6.62
C HIS A 103 10.85 -10.48 -8.08
N MET A 104 9.67 -10.15 -8.60
CA MET A 104 9.34 -10.37 -10.02
C MET A 104 10.29 -9.63 -10.94
N GLU A 105 10.59 -8.36 -10.65
CA GLU A 105 11.54 -7.55 -11.42
C GLU A 105 12.92 -8.22 -11.46
N SER A 106 13.42 -8.70 -10.32
CA SER A 106 14.69 -9.42 -10.23
C SER A 106 14.67 -10.70 -11.05
N VAL A 107 13.60 -11.49 -10.98
CA VAL A 107 13.45 -12.73 -11.76
C VAL A 107 13.41 -12.44 -13.26
N LEU A 108 12.70 -11.38 -13.69
CA LEU A 108 12.66 -10.96 -15.09
C LEU A 108 14.06 -10.55 -15.59
N ARG A 109 14.78 -9.70 -14.84
CA ARG A 109 16.15 -9.29 -15.18
C ARG A 109 17.11 -10.48 -15.33
N GLN A 110 16.94 -11.51 -14.51
CA GLN A 110 17.78 -12.72 -14.57
C GLN A 110 17.44 -13.64 -15.75
N ASN A 111 16.16 -13.72 -16.12
CA ASN A 111 15.67 -14.70 -17.10
C ASN A 111 15.41 -14.10 -18.49
N ASP A 112 15.53 -12.78 -18.64
CA ASP A 112 15.23 -12.07 -19.88
C ASP A 112 16.12 -10.83 -20.06
N GLN A 113 17.15 -10.97 -20.89
CA GLN A 113 18.08 -9.88 -21.22
C GLN A 113 17.37 -8.72 -21.94
N SER A 114 16.27 -8.99 -22.65
CA SER A 114 15.46 -7.97 -23.32
C SER A 114 14.67 -7.10 -22.32
N PHE A 115 14.53 -7.54 -21.07
CA PHE A 115 13.88 -6.75 -20.02
C PHE A 115 14.73 -5.53 -19.60
N VAL A 116 16.06 -5.63 -19.72
CA VAL A 116 17.02 -4.57 -19.36
C VAL A 116 17.54 -3.81 -20.60
N GLY A 117 17.46 -4.40 -21.80
CA GLY A 117 18.00 -3.86 -23.06
C GLY A 117 16.96 -3.34 -24.05
N HIS A 118 17.26 -3.43 -25.35
CA HIS A 118 16.32 -3.08 -26.43
C HIS A 118 15.12 -4.05 -26.43
N LYS A 119 13.94 -3.50 -26.18
CA LYS A 119 12.68 -4.24 -26.00
C LYS A 119 11.99 -4.43 -27.33
N HIS A 120 11.59 -5.67 -27.64
CA HIS A 120 10.78 -5.99 -28.81
C HIS A 120 9.66 -6.97 -28.43
N GLY A 121 8.48 -6.80 -29.04
CA GLY A 121 7.35 -7.73 -28.91
C GLY A 121 6.86 -7.94 -27.47
N ALA A 122 6.64 -9.19 -27.09
CA ALA A 122 6.09 -9.58 -25.79
C ALA A 122 6.86 -9.04 -24.56
N ALA A 123 8.19 -8.91 -24.66
CA ALA A 123 9.00 -8.37 -23.58
C ALA A 123 8.74 -6.87 -23.35
N TYR A 124 8.26 -6.15 -24.37
CA TYR A 124 7.84 -4.76 -24.24
C TYR A 124 6.56 -4.64 -23.42
N HIS A 125 5.55 -5.48 -23.71
CA HIS A 125 4.26 -5.43 -23.00
C HIS A 125 4.40 -5.77 -21.52
N VAL A 126 5.15 -6.83 -21.19
CA VAL A 126 5.45 -7.17 -19.79
C VAL A 126 6.21 -6.04 -19.09
N PHE A 127 7.15 -5.39 -19.77
CA PHE A 127 7.85 -4.24 -19.20
C PHE A 127 6.89 -3.07 -18.93
N GLU A 128 5.99 -2.75 -19.87
CA GLU A 128 4.99 -1.69 -19.70
C GLU A 128 4.08 -1.98 -18.50
N LEU A 129 3.55 -3.20 -18.40
CA LEU A 129 2.74 -3.63 -17.25
C LEU A 129 3.48 -3.51 -15.92
N MET A 130 4.77 -3.86 -15.88
CA MET A 130 5.59 -3.70 -14.67
C MET A 130 5.77 -2.22 -14.31
N GLN A 131 5.99 -1.33 -15.28
CA GLN A 131 6.10 0.12 -15.02
C GLN A 131 4.78 0.71 -14.50
N GLU A 132 3.65 0.33 -15.09
CA GLU A 132 2.35 0.81 -14.64
C GLU A 132 1.98 0.28 -13.24
N LEU A 133 2.40 -0.95 -12.93
CA LEU A 133 2.24 -1.54 -11.63
C LEU A 133 3.11 -0.82 -10.57
N GLU A 134 4.36 -0.51 -10.89
CA GLU A 134 5.24 0.30 -10.03
C GLU A 134 4.61 1.66 -9.73
N ALA A 135 4.10 2.36 -10.75
CA ALA A 135 3.42 3.63 -10.58
C ALA A 135 2.19 3.50 -9.66
N THR A 136 1.43 2.42 -9.80
CA THR A 136 0.27 2.13 -8.94
C THR A 136 0.69 1.90 -7.48
N LEU A 137 1.78 1.17 -7.25
CA LEU A 137 2.35 0.96 -5.92
C LEU A 137 2.83 2.28 -5.29
N HIS A 138 3.51 3.14 -6.05
CA HIS A 138 3.94 4.45 -5.57
C HIS A 138 2.76 5.37 -5.20
N HIS A 139 1.67 5.34 -5.98
CA HIS A 139 0.45 6.08 -5.64
C HIS A 139 -0.19 5.55 -4.35
N LEU A 140 -0.32 4.23 -4.20
CA LEU A 140 -0.80 3.61 -2.96
C LEU A 140 0.06 4.00 -1.76
N GLN A 141 1.40 4.01 -1.91
CA GLN A 141 2.34 4.42 -0.85
C GLN A 141 2.13 5.86 -0.43
N THR A 142 1.92 6.74 -1.41
CA THR A 142 1.66 8.17 -1.17
C THR A 142 0.37 8.35 -0.38
N ASP A 143 -0.73 7.72 -0.80
CA ASP A 143 -2.04 7.90 -0.17
C ASP A 143 -2.09 7.29 1.23
N ILE A 144 -1.53 6.09 1.43
CA ILE A 144 -1.48 5.45 2.75
C ILE A 144 -0.61 6.27 3.71
N THR A 145 0.48 6.87 3.23
CA THR A 145 1.30 7.79 4.04
C THR A 145 0.52 9.06 4.40
N ALA A 146 -0.27 9.60 3.47
CA ALA A 146 -1.13 10.75 3.75
C ALA A 146 -2.19 10.42 4.82
N LEU A 147 -2.81 9.25 4.74
CA LEU A 147 -3.74 8.75 5.77
C LEU A 147 -3.07 8.62 7.14
N ASP A 148 -1.88 8.01 7.19
CA ASP A 148 -1.14 7.82 8.43
C ASP A 148 -0.81 9.17 9.08
N ASN A 149 -0.31 10.12 8.29
CA ASN A 149 0.00 11.47 8.78
C ASN A 149 -1.25 12.19 9.31
N ALA A 150 -2.39 12.09 8.62
CA ALA A 150 -3.64 12.70 9.07
C ALA A 150 -4.12 12.13 10.42
N ALA A 151 -3.97 10.83 10.65
CA ALA A 151 -4.27 10.19 11.93
C ALA A 151 -3.34 10.67 13.06
N HIS A 152 -2.06 10.90 12.77
CA HIS A 152 -1.10 11.39 13.77
C HIS A 152 -1.32 12.86 14.15
N HIS A 153 -1.80 13.70 13.22
CA HIS A 153 -2.05 15.11 13.50
C HIS A 153 -3.30 15.36 14.37
N THR A 154 -4.31 14.49 14.27
CA THR A 154 -5.55 14.63 15.06
C THR A 154 -5.38 14.23 16.53
N GLY A 155 -4.39 13.39 16.87
CA GLY A 155 -4.09 12.98 18.24
C GLY A 155 -3.30 14.00 19.10
N ARG A 156 -2.88 15.14 18.53
CA ARG A 156 -1.94 16.08 19.19
C ARG A 156 -2.57 17.35 19.78
N HIS A 157 -3.90 17.46 19.82
CA HIS A 157 -4.61 18.67 20.22
C HIS A 157 -5.23 18.67 21.63
N ASP A 158 -4.96 17.68 22.48
CA ASP A 158 -5.51 17.64 23.85
C ASP A 158 -4.43 17.52 24.94
N GLY A 159 -3.51 18.49 24.93
CA GLY A 159 -2.43 18.60 25.90
C GLY A 159 -2.12 20.06 26.19
N GLY A 160 -3.06 20.77 26.81
CA GLY A 160 -2.85 22.10 27.39
C GLY A 160 -1.81 22.06 28.51
N GLY A 161 -0.53 21.99 28.15
CA GLY A 161 0.60 22.15 29.04
C GLY A 161 1.00 23.62 29.08
N HIS A 162 0.65 24.29 30.17
CA HIS A 162 1.24 25.58 30.55
C HIS A 162 2.78 25.49 30.50
N TYR A 163 3.42 26.23 29.59
CA TYR A 163 4.87 26.42 29.61
C TYR A 163 5.23 27.61 30.51
N THR A 164 5.82 27.32 31.67
CA THR A 164 6.71 28.24 32.39
C THR A 164 8.11 28.15 31.78
N PRO A 165 8.80 29.26 31.45
CA PRO A 165 10.16 29.21 30.94
C PRO A 165 11.16 28.99 32.08
N GLY A 166 11.87 27.85 32.05
CA GLY A 166 12.96 27.54 32.97
C GLY A 166 14.25 27.25 32.23
N HIS A 167 15.28 28.07 32.48
CA HIS A 167 16.67 27.94 32.04
C HIS A 167 17.32 26.59 32.40
N GLY A 168 18.23 26.07 31.55
CA GLY A 168 19.16 25.01 31.95
C GLY A 168 19.99 24.33 30.84
N HIS A 169 21.20 24.85 30.62
CA HIS A 169 22.49 24.24 30.23
C HIS A 169 22.62 22.80 29.61
N SER A 170 23.19 22.78 28.40
CA SER A 170 24.34 22.01 27.84
C SER A 170 24.78 20.59 28.27
N ASN A 171 25.11 19.82 27.22
CA ASN A 171 26.20 18.83 26.99
C ASN A 171 25.90 17.32 27.05
N SER A 172 26.23 16.62 25.94
CA SER A 172 27.24 15.53 25.84
C SER A 172 26.90 14.44 24.80
N ALA A 173 27.70 14.44 23.72
CA ALA A 173 28.40 13.33 23.03
C ALA A 173 27.94 11.85 23.01
N ALA A 174 28.17 11.27 21.83
CA ALA A 174 28.66 9.91 21.50
C ALA A 174 27.66 8.75 21.22
N ALA A 175 27.77 8.24 19.97
CA ALA A 175 27.25 6.99 19.39
C ALA A 175 28.03 5.74 19.95
N PRO A 176 27.88 4.46 19.49
CA PRO A 176 27.19 3.94 18.28
C PRO A 176 26.54 2.52 18.36
N ASN A 177 26.05 2.06 17.18
CA ASN A 177 25.86 0.69 16.68
C ASN A 177 24.75 -0.22 17.26
N ASN A 178 23.81 -0.63 16.38
CA ASN A 178 23.02 -1.84 16.58
C ASN A 178 23.06 -2.74 15.34
N THR A 179 23.26 -4.02 15.62
CA THR A 179 23.60 -5.13 14.73
C THR A 179 22.33 -5.95 14.43
N ALA A 180 22.33 -6.66 13.31
CA ALA A 180 21.58 -7.90 13.05
C ALA A 180 20.03 -7.82 12.94
N TYR A 181 19.54 -7.66 11.70
CA TYR A 181 18.22 -8.16 11.31
C TYR A 181 18.33 -9.62 10.86
N GLY A 182 17.85 -10.53 11.71
CA GLY A 182 17.60 -11.92 11.35
C GLY A 182 16.25 -12.33 11.92
N TYR A 183 15.21 -12.39 11.08
CA TYR A 183 13.94 -12.99 11.48
C TYR A 183 13.43 -13.99 10.43
N ARG A 184 13.28 -15.19 10.98
CA ARG A 184 12.76 -16.46 10.46
C ARG A 184 11.25 -16.35 10.28
N TRP A 185 10.75 -16.61 9.09
CA TRP A 185 9.31 -16.55 8.78
C TRP A 185 8.53 -17.66 9.47
N GLY A 186 7.67 -17.25 10.40
CA GLY A 186 6.63 -18.08 11.01
C GLY A 186 5.47 -18.24 10.04
N ASN A 187 5.20 -19.50 9.71
CA ASN A 187 4.04 -19.97 8.97
C ASN A 187 2.76 -19.70 9.76
N SER A 188 2.08 -18.58 9.48
CA SER A 188 0.72 -18.36 9.96
C SER A 188 -0.24 -19.00 8.95
N GLY A 189 -0.54 -20.27 9.21
CA GLY A 189 -1.58 -21.01 8.49
C GLY A 189 -2.92 -20.32 8.63
N VAL A 190 -3.37 -19.69 7.55
CA VAL A 190 -4.78 -19.37 7.35
C VAL A 190 -5.35 -20.43 6.42
N SER A 191 -5.91 -21.48 7.01
CA SER A 191 -6.72 -22.46 6.30
C SER A 191 -8.09 -21.84 6.03
N PHE A 192 -8.40 -21.57 4.76
CA PHE A 192 -9.77 -21.39 4.31
C PHE A 192 -10.20 -22.65 3.55
N SER A 193 -10.95 -23.51 4.25
CA SER A 193 -11.82 -24.48 3.59
C SER A 193 -13.08 -23.76 3.13
N GLY A 194 -13.36 -23.73 1.84
CA GLY A 194 -14.62 -23.12 1.40
C GLY A 194 -14.80 -22.98 -0.10
N ARG A 195 -15.20 -24.09 -0.73
CA ARG A 195 -16.13 -24.19 -1.89
C ARG A 195 -15.73 -23.49 -3.21
N GLY A 196 -15.60 -24.34 -4.22
CA GLY A 196 -15.20 -24.01 -5.58
C GLY A 196 -16.13 -23.03 -6.30
N TRP A 197 -15.50 -22.21 -7.12
CA TRP A 197 -16.17 -21.46 -8.18
C TRP A 197 -16.00 -22.25 -9.48
N THR A 198 -17.10 -22.87 -9.93
CA THR A 198 -17.21 -23.40 -11.28
C THR A 198 -17.75 -22.28 -12.15
N PHE A 199 -16.97 -21.83 -13.14
CA PHE A 199 -17.48 -20.94 -14.18
C PHE A 199 -17.98 -21.82 -15.33
N ARG A 200 -19.31 -21.91 -15.46
CA ARG A 200 -20.00 -22.60 -16.54
C ARG A 200 -20.40 -21.53 -17.55
N ILE A 201 -19.74 -21.50 -18.71
CA ILE A 201 -20.15 -20.68 -19.85
C ILE A 201 -21.27 -21.47 -20.54
N GLY A 202 -22.47 -20.89 -20.60
CA GLY A 202 -23.63 -21.45 -21.28
C GLY A 202 -23.86 -20.77 -22.63
N ASN A 203 -23.93 -21.61 -23.67
CA ASN A 203 -24.34 -21.43 -25.07
C ASN A 203 -23.88 -20.18 -25.83
#